data_AF-A0A937NYJ8-F1
#
_entry.id   AF-A0A937NYJ8-F1
#
_cell.length_a   1.000
_cell.length_b   1.000
_cell.length_c   1.000
_cell.angle_alpha   90.00
_cell.angle_beta   90.00
_cell.angle_gamma   90.00
#
_symmetry.space_group_name_H-M   'P 1'
#
loop_
_entity.id
_entity.type
_entity.pdbx_description
1 polymer ?
#
loop_
_entity_poly.entity_id
_entity_poly.type
_entity_poly.pdbx_seq_one_letter_code
_entity_poly.pdbx_strand_id
1 'polypeptide(L)'
;MNSKKGTTWQTCGGALLVALGIFGAYYASRASRAYRLYHHAKYGDAREDLPAVLRSIEKAHRLYPHNYRFCTWAAEQAYKNRNKVRGEDRERRCRAAENWTDVGLSLNHFSGPLHLLKARLLERRDPVAAVASWTKYVNWHFWEPYNHAVLVDLHASAGDFDRAADELDWVKGSEHYEWALGRLQDAWRQEMALPPNG
;
A
#
# COMPACT_ATOMS: atom_id res chain seq x y z
N MET A 1 -31.51 57.17 -4.58
CA MET A 1 -30.90 56.09 -5.40
C MET A 1 -29.93 55.29 -4.54
N ASN A 2 -30.35 54.18 -3.89
CA ASN A 2 -29.42 53.27 -3.20
C ASN A 2 -30.03 51.89 -2.84
N SER A 3 -30.90 51.33 -3.70
CA SER A 3 -31.62 50.06 -3.41
C SER A 3 -31.39 48.94 -4.44
N LYS A 4 -30.34 49.04 -5.27
CA LYS A 4 -30.02 47.97 -6.26
C LYS A 4 -28.83 47.09 -5.88
N LYS A 5 -28.00 47.50 -4.91
CA LYS A 5 -26.81 46.73 -4.52
C LYS A 5 -27.14 45.53 -3.61
N GLY A 6 -28.14 45.64 -2.73
CA GLY A 6 -28.49 44.56 -1.78
C GLY A 6 -29.06 43.30 -2.42
N THR A 7 -29.85 43.43 -3.49
CA THR A 7 -30.55 42.32 -4.15
C THR A 7 -29.61 41.42 -4.94
N THR A 8 -28.57 41.99 -5.58
CA THR A 8 -27.58 41.23 -6.37
C THR A 8 -26.66 40.35 -5.51
N TRP A 9 -26.29 40.77 -4.30
CA TRP A 9 -25.47 39.94 -3.41
C TRP A 9 -26.26 38.74 -2.86
N GLN A 10 -27.55 38.93 -2.58
CA GLN A 10 -28.43 37.86 -2.09
C GLN A 10 -28.71 36.81 -3.17
N THR A 11 -28.92 37.21 -4.43
CA THR A 11 -29.12 36.27 -5.53
C THR A 11 -27.85 35.51 -5.92
N CYS A 12 -26.69 36.18 -5.95
CA CYS A 12 -25.40 35.52 -6.19
C CYS A 12 -25.02 34.56 -5.06
N GLY A 13 -25.25 34.94 -3.80
CA GLY A 13 -25.00 34.07 -2.65
C GLY A 13 -25.91 32.84 -2.63
N GLY A 14 -27.20 33.01 -2.92
CA GLY A 14 -28.15 31.90 -3.04
C GLY A 14 -27.78 30.92 -4.16
N ALA A 15 -27.42 31.43 -5.34
CA ALA A 15 -27.00 30.61 -6.47
C ALA A 15 -25.72 29.80 -6.17
N LEU A 16 -24.74 30.41 -5.49
CA LEU A 16 -23.51 29.72 -5.07
C LEU A 16 -23.81 28.58 -4.09
N LEU A 17 -24.68 28.81 -3.09
CA LEU A 17 -25.06 27.77 -2.12
C LEU A 17 -25.78 26.59 -2.81
N VAL A 18 -26.67 26.86 -3.76
CA VAL A 18 -27.33 25.81 -4.56
C VAL A 18 -26.30 25.03 -5.39
N ALA A 19 -25.36 25.72 -6.05
CA ALA A 19 -24.30 25.08 -6.82
C ALA A 19 -23.40 24.18 -5.95
N LEU A 20 -23.01 24.66 -4.77
CA LEU A 20 -22.26 23.87 -3.78
C LEU A 20 -23.07 22.66 -3.28
N GLY A 21 -24.38 22.82 -3.07
CA GLY A 21 -25.27 21.74 -2.68
C GLY A 21 -25.37 20.64 -3.76
N ILE A 22 -25.55 21.02 -5.03
CA ILE A 22 -25.59 20.09 -6.16
C ILE A 22 -24.24 19.38 -6.31
N PHE A 23 -23.13 20.11 -6.24
CA PHE A 23 -21.80 19.55 -6.30
C PHE A 23 -21.54 18.56 -5.15
N GLY A 24 -21.91 18.93 -3.92
CA GLY A 24 -21.81 18.08 -2.75
C GLY A 24 -22.64 16.80 -2.87
N ALA A 25 -23.89 16.90 -3.32
CA ALA A 25 -24.77 15.76 -3.55
C ALA A 25 -24.22 14.80 -4.62
N TYR A 26 -23.70 15.35 -5.73
CA TYR A 26 -23.03 14.57 -6.78
C TYR A 26 -21.79 13.84 -6.25
N TYR A 27 -20.94 14.55 -5.49
CA TYR A 27 -19.75 13.99 -4.88
C TYR A 27 -20.08 12.87 -3.89
N ALA A 28 -21.05 13.09 -3.00
CA ALA A 28 -21.52 12.11 -2.03
C ALA A 28 -22.10 10.86 -2.71
N SER A 29 -22.86 11.03 -3.80
CA SER A 29 -23.38 9.92 -4.59
C SER A 29 -22.26 9.07 -5.21
N ARG A 30 -21.24 9.71 -5.79
CA ARG A 30 -20.06 9.02 -6.34
C ARG A 30 -19.27 8.27 -5.27
N ALA A 31 -18.99 8.92 -4.15
CA ALA A 31 -18.29 8.31 -3.01
C ALA A 31 -19.07 7.11 -2.47
N SER A 32 -20.40 7.23 -2.32
CA SER A 32 -21.26 6.15 -1.83
C SER A 32 -21.31 4.95 -2.78
N ARG A 33 -21.35 5.21 -4.10
CA ARG A 33 -21.28 4.14 -5.12
C ARG A 33 -19.91 3.45 -5.11
N ALA A 34 -18.83 4.21 -5.03
CA ALA A 34 -17.48 3.68 -4.92
C ALA A 34 -17.31 2.81 -3.66
N TYR A 35 -17.81 3.28 -2.52
CA TYR A 35 -17.77 2.54 -1.26
C TYR A 35 -18.54 1.23 -1.35
N ARG A 36 -19.74 1.22 -1.96
CA ARG A 36 -20.50 -0.02 -2.19
C ARG A 36 -19.74 -1.03 -3.05
N LEU A 37 -19.11 -0.59 -4.13
CA LEU A 37 -18.28 -1.45 -4.98
C LEU A 37 -17.10 -2.03 -4.21
N TYR A 38 -16.40 -1.20 -3.43
CA TYR A 38 -15.30 -1.63 -2.58
C TYR A 38 -15.75 -2.61 -1.51
N HIS A 39 -16.86 -2.32 -0.82
CA HIS A 39 -17.41 -3.18 0.23
C HIS A 39 -17.82 -4.54 -0.34
N HIS A 40 -18.48 -4.56 -1.50
CA HIS A 40 -18.81 -5.80 -2.19
C HIS A 40 -17.56 -6.59 -2.60
N ALA A 41 -16.53 -5.91 -3.13
CA ALA A 41 -15.27 -6.57 -3.47
C ALA A 41 -14.51 -7.13 -2.26
N LYS A 42 -14.64 -6.48 -1.09
CA LYS A 42 -13.92 -6.86 0.12
C LYS A 42 -14.64 -7.91 0.96
N TYR A 43 -15.97 -7.81 1.06
CA TYR A 43 -16.78 -8.60 1.99
C TYR A 43 -17.87 -9.44 1.32
N GLY A 44 -18.15 -9.21 0.03
CA GLY A 44 -19.18 -9.95 -0.71
C GLY A 44 -18.69 -11.26 -1.32
N ASP A 45 -19.57 -11.89 -2.08
CA ASP A 45 -19.37 -13.23 -2.65
C ASP A 45 -18.19 -13.31 -3.63
N ALA A 46 -17.88 -12.19 -4.29
CA ALA A 46 -16.77 -12.09 -5.24
C ALA A 46 -15.38 -12.00 -4.58
N ARG A 47 -15.27 -12.03 -3.24
CA ARG A 47 -14.00 -11.82 -2.51
C ARG A 47 -12.89 -12.82 -2.89
N GLU A 48 -13.25 -13.99 -3.39
CA GLU A 48 -12.31 -15.06 -3.76
C GLU A 48 -11.90 -15.01 -5.24
N ASP A 49 -12.68 -14.32 -6.09
CA ASP A 49 -12.37 -14.08 -7.50
C ASP A 49 -11.54 -12.80 -7.64
N LEU A 50 -10.21 -12.95 -7.58
CA LEU A 50 -9.28 -11.82 -7.70
C LEU A 50 -9.52 -10.95 -8.95
N PRO A 51 -9.70 -11.50 -10.17
CA PRO A 51 -10.12 -10.70 -11.33
C PRO A 51 -11.38 -9.86 -11.09
N ALA A 52 -12.43 -10.42 -10.47
CA ALA A 52 -13.64 -9.66 -10.14
C ALA A 52 -13.39 -8.58 -9.08
N VAL A 53 -12.57 -8.88 -8.06
CA VAL A 53 -12.15 -7.91 -7.04
C VAL A 53 -11.43 -6.73 -7.69
N LEU A 54 -10.42 -6.98 -8.52
CA LEU A 54 -9.63 -5.92 -9.16
C LEU A 54 -10.49 -5.05 -10.10
N ARG A 55 -11.38 -5.64 -10.91
CA ARG A 55 -12.33 -4.89 -11.74
C ARG A 55 -13.27 -4.02 -10.91
N SER A 56 -13.73 -4.51 -9.77
CA SER A 56 -14.63 -3.77 -8.87
C SER A 56 -13.91 -2.59 -8.22
N ILE A 57 -12.66 -2.79 -7.80
CA ILE A 57 -11.82 -1.72 -7.24
C ILE A 57 -11.48 -0.67 -8.30
N GLU A 58 -11.15 -1.08 -9.52
CA GLU A 58 -10.89 -0.15 -10.62
C GLU A 58 -12.12 0.73 -10.89
N LYS A 59 -13.32 0.14 -10.94
CA LYS A 59 -14.58 0.89 -11.04
C LYS A 59 -14.79 1.83 -9.85
N ALA A 60 -14.51 1.38 -8.63
CA ALA A 60 -14.61 2.21 -7.42
C ALA A 60 -13.64 3.40 -7.48
N HIS A 61 -12.40 3.17 -7.89
CA HIS A 61 -11.38 4.21 -8.04
C HIS A 61 -11.76 5.23 -9.12
N ARG A 62 -12.28 4.79 -10.27
CA ARG A 62 -12.79 5.71 -11.31
C ARG A 62 -13.93 6.60 -10.80
N LEU A 63 -14.79 6.08 -9.94
CA LEU A 63 -15.87 6.86 -9.33
C LEU A 63 -15.33 7.83 -8.27
N TYR A 64 -14.34 7.41 -7.47
CA TYR A 64 -13.79 8.19 -6.37
C TYR A 64 -12.26 7.97 -6.24
N PRO A 65 -11.45 8.72 -7.00
CA PRO A 65 -10.01 8.46 -7.14
C PRO A 65 -9.18 8.89 -5.94
N HIS A 66 -9.76 9.60 -4.98
CA HIS A 66 -9.03 10.15 -3.83
C HIS A 66 -8.90 9.17 -2.65
N ASN A 67 -9.50 7.99 -2.72
CA ASN A 67 -9.45 7.01 -1.63
C ASN A 67 -8.33 5.99 -1.83
N TYR A 68 -7.16 6.26 -1.22
CA TYR A 68 -6.01 5.35 -1.28
C TYR A 68 -6.30 3.94 -0.75
N ARG A 69 -7.32 3.75 0.12
CA ARG A 69 -7.65 2.43 0.68
C ARG A 69 -8.08 1.42 -0.41
N PHE A 70 -8.64 1.92 -1.51
CA PHE A 70 -8.95 1.09 -2.68
C PHE A 70 -7.67 0.51 -3.27
N CYS A 71 -6.66 1.35 -3.45
CA CYS A 71 -5.35 0.99 -3.96
C CYS A 71 -4.63 0.01 -3.02
N THR A 72 -4.62 0.28 -1.71
CA THR A 72 -4.05 -0.63 -0.70
C THR A 72 -4.66 -2.01 -0.78
N TRP A 73 -5.99 -2.12 -0.81
CA TRP A 73 -6.66 -3.41 -0.88
C TRP A 73 -6.37 -4.14 -2.21
N ALA A 74 -6.42 -3.46 -3.35
CA ALA A 74 -6.11 -4.07 -4.64
C ALA A 74 -4.68 -4.60 -4.69
N ALA A 75 -3.72 -3.80 -4.22
CA ALA A 75 -2.32 -4.15 -4.21
C ALA A 75 -2.05 -5.36 -3.31
N GLU A 76 -2.61 -5.36 -2.10
CA GLU A 76 -2.51 -6.50 -1.17
C GLU A 76 -3.13 -7.77 -1.75
N GLN A 77 -4.32 -7.69 -2.35
CA GLN A 77 -4.98 -8.87 -2.91
C GLN A 77 -4.20 -9.43 -4.08
N ALA A 78 -3.70 -8.58 -4.98
CA ALA A 78 -2.85 -9.00 -6.09
C ALA A 78 -1.57 -9.68 -5.57
N TYR A 79 -0.92 -9.10 -4.56
CA TYR A 79 0.29 -9.66 -3.97
C TYR A 79 0.04 -10.98 -3.24
N LYS A 80 -0.92 -11.03 -2.31
CA LYS A 80 -1.24 -12.24 -1.51
C LYS A 80 -1.61 -13.42 -2.40
N ASN A 81 -2.31 -13.17 -3.50
CA ASN A 81 -2.73 -14.21 -4.43
C ASN A 81 -1.71 -14.51 -5.54
N ARG A 82 -0.56 -13.83 -5.62
CA ARG A 82 0.41 -13.99 -6.72
C ARG A 82 0.91 -15.43 -6.88
N ASN A 83 1.11 -16.15 -5.79
CA ASN A 83 1.64 -17.52 -5.79
C ASN A 83 0.57 -18.59 -6.04
N LYS A 84 -0.73 -18.23 -6.11
CA LYS A 84 -1.80 -19.15 -6.50
C LYS A 84 -1.79 -19.50 -7.99
N VAL A 85 -1.00 -18.76 -8.77
CA VAL A 85 -0.78 -18.95 -10.21
C VAL A 85 0.72 -18.99 -10.49
N ARG A 86 1.11 -19.44 -11.68
CA ARG A 86 2.51 -19.59 -12.10
C ARG A 86 2.75 -18.88 -13.44
N GLY A 87 4.02 -18.75 -13.82
CA GLY A 87 4.42 -18.15 -15.10
C GLY A 87 3.94 -16.71 -15.26
N GLU A 88 3.48 -16.38 -16.48
CA GLU A 88 3.08 -15.03 -16.85
C GLU A 88 1.94 -14.47 -15.96
N ASP A 89 0.99 -15.31 -15.52
CA ASP A 89 -0.11 -14.86 -14.67
C ASP A 89 0.35 -14.40 -13.28
N ARG A 90 1.42 -15.03 -12.75
CA ARG A 90 2.05 -14.58 -11.50
C ARG A 90 2.68 -13.21 -11.69
N GLU A 91 3.36 -12.99 -12.82
CA GLU A 91 3.94 -11.69 -13.15
C GLU A 91 2.88 -10.62 -13.37
N ARG A 92 1.77 -10.94 -14.06
CA ARG A 92 0.62 -10.02 -14.21
C ARG A 92 0.08 -9.60 -12.85
N ARG A 93 -0.01 -10.51 -11.88
CA ARG A 93 -0.42 -10.18 -10.50
C ARG A 93 0.61 -9.31 -9.77
N CYS A 94 1.91 -9.57 -9.93
CA CYS A 94 2.95 -8.69 -9.39
C CYS A 94 2.88 -7.28 -9.99
N ARG A 95 2.76 -7.16 -11.32
CA ARG A 95 2.60 -5.88 -12.02
C ARG A 95 1.35 -5.13 -11.57
N ALA A 96 0.24 -5.83 -11.37
CA ALA A 96 -0.97 -5.23 -10.81
C ALA A 96 -0.75 -4.72 -9.37
N ALA A 97 -0.06 -5.50 -8.53
CA ALA A 97 0.29 -5.07 -7.18
C ALA A 97 1.21 -3.84 -7.17
N GLU A 98 2.22 -3.81 -8.04
CA GLU A 98 3.11 -2.65 -8.22
C GLU A 98 2.34 -1.40 -8.63
N ASN A 99 1.54 -1.50 -9.70
CA ASN A 99 0.76 -0.38 -10.20
C ASN A 99 -0.17 0.19 -9.11
N TRP A 100 -0.92 -0.65 -8.42
CA TRP A 100 -1.81 -0.19 -7.35
C TRP A 100 -1.04 0.35 -6.13
N THR A 101 0.16 -0.18 -5.86
CA THR A 101 1.03 0.36 -4.80
C THR A 101 1.46 1.78 -5.13
N ASP A 102 1.95 2.02 -6.35
CA ASP A 102 2.42 3.34 -6.78
C ASP A 102 1.28 4.36 -6.85
N VAL A 103 0.11 3.97 -7.40
CA VAL A 103 -1.09 4.83 -7.37
C VAL A 103 -1.48 5.14 -5.93
N GLY A 104 -1.50 4.15 -5.04
CA GLY A 104 -1.81 4.35 -3.63
C GLY A 104 -0.83 5.30 -2.93
N LEU A 105 0.47 5.18 -3.20
CA LEU A 105 1.49 6.06 -2.63
C LEU A 105 1.40 7.49 -3.14
N SER A 106 1.01 7.70 -4.40
CA SER A 106 0.75 9.06 -4.92
C SER A 106 -0.41 9.76 -4.21
N LEU A 107 -1.37 9.00 -3.67
CA LEU A 107 -2.51 9.51 -2.91
C LEU A 107 -2.20 9.64 -1.41
N ASN A 108 -1.39 8.73 -0.87
CA ASN A 108 -0.94 8.74 0.51
C ASN A 108 0.52 8.25 0.63
N HIS A 109 1.44 9.22 0.59
CA HIS A 109 2.88 8.99 0.66
C HIS A 109 3.36 8.41 2.00
N PHE A 110 2.51 8.40 3.03
CA PHE A 110 2.86 7.93 4.38
C PHE A 110 2.27 6.56 4.70
N SER A 111 1.65 5.87 3.74
CA SER A 111 1.02 4.58 4.00
C SER A 111 2.05 3.46 4.23
N GLY A 112 2.26 3.08 5.50
CA GLY A 112 3.13 1.97 5.88
C GLY A 112 2.85 0.65 5.13
N PRO A 113 1.59 0.18 5.04
CA PRO A 113 1.26 -1.03 4.28
C PRO A 113 1.69 -0.97 2.81
N LEU A 114 1.57 0.19 2.16
CA LEU A 114 1.98 0.37 0.76
C LEU A 114 3.51 0.42 0.61
N HIS A 115 4.22 1.08 1.53
CA HIS A 115 5.69 1.06 1.55
C HIS A 115 6.25 -0.34 1.79
N LEU A 116 5.64 -1.08 2.72
CA LEU A 116 6.02 -2.47 2.97
C LEU A 116 5.81 -3.31 1.72
N LEU A 117 4.64 -3.16 1.08
CA LEU A 117 4.34 -3.90 -0.13
C LEU A 117 5.31 -3.55 -1.28
N LYS A 118 5.68 -2.27 -1.42
CA LYS A 118 6.70 -1.82 -2.38
C LYS A 118 8.04 -2.49 -2.14
N ALA A 119 8.52 -2.50 -0.89
CA ALA A 119 9.77 -3.17 -0.53
C ALA A 119 9.71 -4.68 -0.87
N ARG A 120 8.60 -5.36 -0.53
CA ARG A 120 8.41 -6.79 -0.84
C ARG A 120 8.31 -7.11 -2.33
N LEU A 121 7.80 -6.19 -3.15
CA LEU A 121 7.79 -6.31 -4.60
C LEU A 121 9.18 -6.09 -5.21
N LEU A 122 10.03 -5.28 -4.56
CA LEU A 122 11.42 -5.06 -4.98
C LEU A 122 12.33 -6.23 -4.57
N GLU A 123 12.12 -6.80 -3.38
CA GLU A 123 13.00 -7.80 -2.73
C GLU A 123 13.45 -8.93 -3.65
N ARG A 124 12.57 -9.45 -4.51
CA ARG A 124 12.91 -10.55 -5.42
C ARG A 124 13.76 -10.16 -6.63
N ARG A 125 13.73 -8.89 -7.02
CA ARG A 125 14.41 -8.36 -8.22
C ARG A 125 15.70 -7.66 -7.84
N ASP A 126 15.65 -6.92 -6.74
CA ASP A 126 16.73 -6.09 -6.24
C ASP A 126 16.56 -5.96 -4.71
N PRO A 127 17.17 -6.88 -3.94
CA PRO A 127 17.13 -6.86 -2.48
C PRO A 127 17.67 -5.54 -1.89
N VAL A 128 18.70 -4.97 -2.50
CA VAL A 128 19.31 -3.71 -2.05
C VAL A 128 18.33 -2.55 -2.24
N ALA A 129 17.65 -2.46 -3.38
CA ALA A 129 16.61 -1.46 -3.59
C ALA A 129 15.40 -1.66 -2.65
N ALA A 130 15.09 -2.90 -2.26
CA ALA A 130 14.04 -3.18 -1.29
C ALA A 130 14.37 -2.61 0.09
N VAL A 131 15.60 -2.84 0.58
CA VAL A 131 16.13 -2.23 1.79
C VAL A 131 16.03 -0.71 1.69
N ALA A 132 16.61 -0.11 0.65
CA ALA A 132 16.61 1.34 0.47
C ALA A 132 15.20 1.95 0.40
N SER A 133 14.24 1.24 -0.19
CA SER A 133 12.83 1.67 -0.21
C SER A 133 12.20 1.64 1.17
N TRP A 134 12.43 0.58 1.96
CA TRP A 134 11.85 0.45 3.29
C TRP A 134 12.50 1.41 4.30
N THR A 135 13.83 1.55 4.27
CA THR A 135 14.57 2.49 5.14
C THR A 135 14.03 3.92 5.03
N LYS A 136 13.63 4.38 3.83
CA LYS A 136 13.01 5.70 3.65
C LYS A 136 11.75 5.87 4.50
N TYR A 137 10.93 4.83 4.62
CA TYR A 137 9.74 4.84 5.47
C TYR A 137 10.11 4.71 6.96
N VAL A 138 11.04 3.82 7.30
CA VAL A 138 11.50 3.62 8.69
C VAL A 138 12.11 4.89 9.26
N ASN A 139 12.84 5.69 8.49
CA ASN A 139 13.39 6.97 8.93
C ASN A 139 12.32 7.93 9.50
N TRP A 140 11.06 7.79 9.09
CA TRP A 140 9.95 8.56 9.63
C TRP A 140 9.26 7.90 10.83
N HIS A 141 9.40 6.59 10.99
CA HIS A 141 8.71 5.76 11.98
C HIS A 141 9.68 4.80 12.70
N PHE A 142 10.88 5.28 13.01
CA PHE A 142 11.97 4.46 13.55
C PHE A 142 11.68 3.99 14.98
N TRP A 143 10.77 4.63 15.70
CA TRP A 143 10.43 4.20 17.06
C TRP A 143 9.65 2.88 17.11
N GLU A 144 9.14 2.40 15.97
CA GLU A 144 8.29 1.22 15.91
C GLU A 144 9.14 -0.05 15.68
N PRO A 145 9.23 -0.98 16.66
CA PRO A 145 10.11 -2.15 16.56
C PRO A 145 9.79 -3.05 15.36
N TYR A 146 8.53 -3.10 14.91
CA TYR A 146 8.15 -3.86 13.72
C TYR A 146 8.88 -3.38 12.46
N ASN A 147 9.14 -2.07 12.33
CA ASN A 147 9.80 -1.51 11.17
C ASN A 147 11.26 -1.97 11.08
N HIS A 148 11.94 -2.01 12.22
CA HIS A 148 13.29 -2.55 12.37
C HIS A 148 13.32 -4.07 12.14
N ALA A 149 12.34 -4.80 12.65
CA ALA A 149 12.21 -6.24 12.39
C ALA A 149 12.12 -6.55 10.88
N VAL A 150 11.39 -5.74 10.12
CA VAL A 150 11.34 -5.87 8.65
C VAL A 150 12.69 -5.50 8.01
N LEU A 151 13.43 -4.51 8.54
CA LEU A 151 14.78 -4.20 8.07
C LEU A 151 15.75 -5.38 8.29
N VAL A 152 15.68 -6.07 9.44
CA VAL A 152 16.47 -7.30 9.68
C VAL A 152 16.23 -8.30 8.55
N ASP A 153 14.97 -8.59 8.25
CA ASP A 153 14.60 -9.53 7.19
C ASP A 153 15.09 -9.09 5.81
N LEU A 154 14.93 -7.80 5.47
CA LEU A 154 15.36 -7.27 4.16
C LEU A 154 16.89 -7.22 4.02
N HIS A 155 17.62 -6.81 5.05
CA HIS A 155 19.09 -6.83 5.06
C HIS A 155 19.62 -8.25 4.95
N ALA A 156 19.04 -9.19 5.71
CA ALA A 156 19.40 -10.61 5.63
C ALA A 156 19.12 -11.19 4.23
N SER A 157 17.96 -10.87 3.62
CA SER A 157 17.65 -11.24 2.23
C SER A 157 18.61 -10.62 1.20
N ALA A 158 19.24 -9.49 1.52
CA ALA A 158 20.24 -8.83 0.69
C ALA A 158 21.68 -9.32 0.94
N GLY A 159 21.88 -10.26 1.88
CA GLY A 159 23.20 -10.76 2.28
C GLY A 159 23.99 -9.81 3.19
N ASP A 160 23.37 -8.72 3.66
CA ASP A 160 23.99 -7.73 4.55
C ASP A 160 23.74 -8.12 6.02
N PHE A 161 24.41 -9.19 6.46
CA PHE A 161 24.20 -9.77 7.78
C PHE A 161 24.64 -8.85 8.93
N ASP A 162 25.66 -8.02 8.71
CA ASP A 162 26.12 -7.05 9.70
C ASP A 162 25.04 -6.01 9.99
N ARG A 163 24.45 -5.42 8.94
CA ARG A 163 23.33 -4.49 9.11
C ARG A 163 22.08 -5.17 9.66
N ALA A 164 21.82 -6.42 9.26
CA ALA A 164 20.70 -7.17 9.83
C ALA A 164 20.88 -7.37 11.34
N ALA A 165 22.11 -7.59 11.83
CA ALA A 165 22.40 -7.68 13.25
C ALA A 165 22.27 -6.33 13.97
N ASP A 166 22.75 -5.24 13.38
CA ASP A 166 22.57 -3.87 13.93
C ASP A 166 21.07 -3.54 14.10
N GLU A 167 20.24 -3.87 13.11
CA GLU A 167 18.80 -3.65 13.15
C GLU A 167 18.10 -4.54 14.17
N LEU A 168 18.61 -5.74 14.43
CA LEU A 168 18.04 -6.66 15.42
C LEU A 168 18.13 -6.10 16.84
N ASP A 169 19.15 -5.29 17.13
CA ASP A 169 19.30 -4.63 18.44
C ASP A 169 18.13 -3.69 18.75
N TRP A 170 17.57 -3.01 17.74
CA TRP A 170 16.39 -2.15 17.89
C TRP A 170 15.11 -2.93 18.25
N VAL A 171 15.08 -4.23 17.95
CA VAL A 171 13.90 -5.09 18.12
C VAL A 171 13.93 -5.81 19.49
N LYS A 172 15.05 -5.77 20.21
CA LYS A 172 15.23 -6.45 21.50
C LYS A 172 14.15 -6.07 22.51
N GLY A 173 13.55 -7.08 23.13
CA GLY A 173 12.48 -6.91 24.12
C GLY A 173 11.09 -6.63 23.54
N SER A 174 10.95 -6.54 22.21
CA SER A 174 9.65 -6.47 21.54
C SER A 174 9.10 -7.85 21.18
N GLU A 175 7.80 -7.93 20.87
CA GLU A 175 7.16 -9.16 20.37
C GLU A 175 7.69 -9.61 18.99
N HIS A 176 8.40 -8.75 18.26
CA HIS A 176 8.92 -9.04 16.93
C HIS A 176 10.33 -9.64 16.93
N TYR A 177 10.99 -9.70 18.11
CA TYR A 177 12.39 -10.12 18.22
C TYR A 177 12.61 -11.54 17.71
N GLU A 178 11.84 -12.51 18.22
CA GLU A 178 11.97 -13.93 17.84
C GLU A 178 11.72 -14.14 16.35
N TRP A 179 10.75 -13.41 15.78
CA TRP A 179 10.49 -13.47 14.35
C TRP A 179 11.69 -12.92 13.55
N ALA A 180 12.21 -11.75 13.90
CA ALA A 180 13.35 -11.13 13.21
C ALA A 180 14.62 -11.99 13.31
N LEU A 181 14.92 -12.51 14.51
CA LEU A 181 16.06 -13.40 14.75
C LEU A 181 15.93 -14.68 13.91
N GLY A 182 14.75 -15.28 13.86
CA GLY A 182 14.49 -16.46 13.02
C GLY A 182 14.76 -16.19 11.54
N ARG A 183 14.34 -15.03 11.02
CA ARG A 183 14.61 -14.63 9.62
C ARG A 183 16.10 -14.48 9.33
N LEU A 184 16.85 -13.83 10.23
CA LEU A 184 18.30 -13.69 10.13
C LEU A 184 19.00 -15.06 10.12
N GLN A 185 18.65 -15.94 11.07
CA GLN A 185 19.22 -17.28 11.18
C GLN A 185 18.88 -18.18 9.98
N ASP A 186 17.67 -18.06 9.43
CA ASP A 186 17.27 -18.77 8.20
C ASP A 186 18.12 -18.33 7.01
N ALA A 187 18.29 -17.02 6.81
CA ALA A 187 19.09 -16.49 5.71
C ALA A 187 20.57 -16.88 5.84
N TRP A 188 21.13 -16.78 7.06
CA TRP A 188 22.50 -17.21 7.32
C TRP A 188 22.73 -18.70 7.02
N ARG A 189 21.79 -19.56 7.41
CA ARG A 189 21.86 -21.00 7.09
C ARG A 189 21.79 -21.26 5.59
N GLN A 190 21.01 -20.47 4.84
CA GLN A 190 20.95 -20.58 3.38
C GLN A 190 22.28 -20.18 2.74
N GLU A 191 22.88 -19.07 3.19
CA GLU A 191 24.19 -18.61 2.70
C GLU A 191 25.27 -19.68 2.95
N MET A 192 25.36 -20.22 4.16
CA MET A 192 26.33 -21.24 4.53
C MET A 192 26.12 -22.59 3.82
N ALA A 193 24.92 -22.85 3.29
CA ALA A 193 24.60 -24.06 2.54
C ALA A 193 24.97 -23.96 1.06
N LEU A 194 25.17 -22.75 0.54
CA LEU A 194 25.66 -22.55 -0.82
C LEU A 194 27.18 -22.79 -0.85
N PRO A 195 27.71 -23.51 -1.86
CA PRO A 195 29.16 -23.61 -2.01
C PRO A 195 29.73 -22.19 -2.17
N PRO A 196 30.91 -21.88 -1.58
CA PRO A 196 31.51 -20.57 -1.75
C PRO A 196 31.66 -20.31 -3.24
N ASN A 197 31.10 -19.20 -3.72
CA ASN A 197 31.22 -18.79 -5.11
C ASN A 197 32.73 -18.72 -5.43
N GLY A 198 33.21 -19.71 -6.19
CA GLY A 198 34.57 -19.75 -6.73
C GLY A 198 34.72 -18.81 -7.92
#